data_AF-A0A9D2J869-F1
#
_entry.id   AF-A0A9D2J869-F1
#
_cell.length_a   1.000
_cell.length_b   1.000
_cell.length_c   1.000
_cell.angle_alpha   90.00
_cell.angle_beta   90.00
_cell.angle_gamma   90.00
#
_symmetry.space_group_name_H-M   'P 1'
#
loop_
_entity.id
_entity.type
_entity.pdbx_description
1 polymer ?
#
loop_
_entity_poly.entity_id
_entity_poly.type
_entity_poly.pdbx_seq_one_letter_code
_entity_poly.pdbx_strand_id
1 'polypeptide(L)'
;RISGLCMTLLGALMFYTENGVLSAIAAFLIGVFMFLPVSSLMMIPQELPGMTPAKLTVIMGIFWALSYIIETIAYFIIGLIIDYSGYTMGLNLALIMSITFFIGSFLLPETGKK
;
A
#
# COMPACT_ATOMS: atom_id res chain seq x y z
N ARG A 1 -1.48 -7.71 8.19
CA ARG A 1 -2.62 -7.05 8.87
C ARG A 1 -2.19 -5.85 9.72
N ILE A 2 -1.43 -6.05 10.81
CA ILE A 2 -0.97 -4.98 11.71
C ILE A 2 -0.21 -3.88 10.97
N SER A 3 0.65 -4.25 10.01
CA SER A 3 1.38 -3.30 9.15
C SER A 3 0.49 -2.26 8.47
N GLY A 4 -0.68 -2.68 7.94
CA GLY A 4 -1.58 -1.77 7.24
C GLY A 4 -2.23 -0.75 8.18
N LEU A 5 -2.62 -1.20 9.38
CA LEU A 5 -3.16 -0.30 10.40
C LEU A 5 -2.11 0.68 10.91
N CYS A 6 -0.88 0.21 11.14
CA CYS A 6 0.25 1.06 11.52
C CYS A 6 0.53 2.12 10.45
N MET A 7 0.53 1.77 9.16
CA MET A 7 0.74 2.74 8.08
C MET A 7 -0.30 3.84 8.06
N THR A 8 -1.59 3.52 8.15
CA THR A 8 -2.65 4.54 8.13
C THR A 8 -2.58 5.45 9.35
N LEU A 9 -2.35 4.90 10.56
CA LEU A 9 -2.23 5.71 11.77
C LEU A 9 -0.99 6.61 11.75
N LEU A 10 0.15 6.09 11.28
CA LEU A 10 1.37 6.87 11.13
C LEU A 10 1.24 7.92 10.03
N GLY A 11 0.50 7.64 8.95
CA GLY A 11 0.18 8.61 7.90
C GLY A 11 -0.64 9.77 8.44
N ALA A 12 -1.65 9.48 9.27
CA ALA A 12 -2.42 10.51 9.97
C ALA A 12 -1.52 11.34 10.89
N LEU A 13 -0.67 10.68 11.70
CA LEU A 13 0.27 11.37 12.57
C LEU A 13 1.22 12.28 11.80
N MET A 14 1.75 11.79 10.67
CA MET A 14 2.69 12.51 9.82
C MET A 14 2.09 13.80 9.24
N PHE A 15 0.81 13.76 8.83
CA PHE A 15 0.13 14.91 8.21
C PHE A 15 -0.44 15.92 9.20
N TYR A 16 -0.84 15.49 10.39
CA TYR A 16 -1.52 16.36 11.36
C TYR A 16 -0.61 16.87 12.49
N THR A 17 0.65 16.41 12.57
CA THR A 17 1.60 16.91 13.56
C THR A 17 2.25 18.22 13.11
N GLU A 18 2.38 19.18 14.02
CA GLU A 18 3.14 20.42 13.81
C GLU A 18 4.65 20.22 14.07
N ASN A 19 5.03 19.11 14.73
CA ASN A 19 6.42 18.80 15.04
C ASN A 19 7.08 18.06 13.86
N GLY A 20 8.02 18.74 13.18
CA GLY A 20 8.75 18.18 12.04
C GLY A 20 9.57 16.92 12.34
N VAL A 21 10.13 16.79 13.54
CA VAL A 21 10.86 15.57 13.95
C VAL A 21 9.90 14.40 14.09
N LEU A 22 8.73 14.62 14.69
CA LEU A 22 7.71 13.58 14.83
C LEU A 22 7.16 13.15 13.47
N SER A 23 6.97 14.10 12.54
CA SER A 23 6.57 13.81 11.17
C SER A 23 7.62 12.95 10.44
N ALA A 24 8.90 13.29 10.59
CA ALA A 24 10.00 12.51 9.99
C ALA A 24 10.09 11.08 10.56
N ILE A 25 9.92 10.91 11.87
CA ILE A 25 9.87 9.58 12.51
C ILE A 25 8.67 8.79 11.97
N ALA A 26 7.51 9.42 11.86
CA ALA A 26 6.32 8.78 11.29
C ALA A 26 6.55 8.36 9.83
N ALA A 27 7.13 9.22 9.00
CA ALA A 27 7.48 8.92 7.61
C ALA A 27 8.44 7.72 7.50
N PHE A 28 9.47 7.69 8.34
CA PHE A 28 10.40 6.57 8.40
C PHE A 28 9.70 5.25 8.75
N LEU A 29 8.84 5.26 9.78
CA LEU A 29 8.11 4.07 10.20
C LEU A 29 7.11 3.61 9.14
N ILE A 30 6.44 4.52 8.43
CA ILE A 30 5.59 4.17 7.27
C ILE A 30 6.41 3.39 6.25
N GLY A 31 7.62 3.86 5.91
CA GLY A 31 8.52 3.13 5.00
C GLY A 31 8.82 1.71 5.47
N VAL A 32 9.15 1.52 6.75
CA VAL A 32 9.40 0.20 7.33
C VAL A 32 8.17 -0.72 7.22
N PHE A 33 6.99 -0.23 7.64
CA PHE A 33 5.76 -1.02 7.63
C PHE A 33 5.18 -1.24 6.22
N MET A 34 5.55 -0.41 5.25
CA MET A 34 5.16 -0.58 3.85
C MET A 34 5.82 -1.80 3.23
N PHE A 35 7.12 -2.02 3.47
CA PHE A 35 7.87 -3.10 2.84
C PHE A 35 7.80 -4.43 3.59
N LEU A 36 7.52 -4.42 4.89
CA LEU A 36 7.41 -5.64 5.70
C LEU A 36 6.45 -6.71 5.13
N PRO A 37 5.24 -6.38 4.66
CA PRO A 37 4.32 -7.35 4.05
C PRO A 37 4.60 -7.65 2.57
N VAL A 38 5.43 -6.84 1.89
CA VAL A 38 5.69 -7.00 0.44
C VAL A 38 6.40 -8.32 0.17
N SER A 39 7.36 -8.71 1.01
CA SER A 39 8.06 -9.99 0.88
C SER A 39 7.09 -11.17 0.91
N SER A 40 6.20 -11.21 1.90
CA SER A 40 5.16 -12.25 2.00
C SER A 40 4.21 -12.24 0.81
N LEU A 41 3.76 -11.07 0.37
CA LEU A 41 2.88 -10.93 -0.80
C LEU A 41 3.51 -11.52 -2.07
N MET A 42 4.81 -11.24 -2.28
CA MET A 42 5.55 -11.70 -3.46
C MET A 42 5.85 -13.20 -3.45
N MET A 43 5.77 -13.86 -2.28
CA MET A 43 5.93 -15.31 -2.16
C MET A 43 4.66 -16.08 -2.50
N ILE A 44 3.47 -15.48 -2.33
CA ILE A 44 2.18 -16.17 -2.56
C ILE A 44 2.13 -16.87 -3.93
N PRO A 45 2.48 -16.22 -5.06
CA PRO A 45 2.47 -16.90 -6.35
C PRO A 45 3.44 -18.08 -6.43
N GLN A 46 4.58 -18.00 -5.75
CA GLN A 46 5.59 -19.06 -5.75
C GLN A 46 5.12 -20.31 -5.00
N GLU A 47 4.30 -20.12 -3.99
CA GLU A 47 3.77 -21.18 -3.13
C GLU A 47 2.54 -21.89 -3.72
N LEU A 48 2.00 -21.40 -4.84
CA LEU A 48 0.84 -22.03 -5.50
C LEU A 48 1.20 -23.44 -6.05
N PRO A 49 0.30 -24.42 -5.91
CA PRO A 49 0.54 -25.77 -6.39
C PRO A 49 0.71 -25.81 -7.92
N GLY A 50 1.73 -26.53 -8.40
CA GLY A 50 2.01 -26.65 -9.84
C GLY A 50 2.57 -25.37 -10.49
N MET A 51 3.21 -24.51 -9.69
CA MET A 51 3.91 -23.33 -10.17
C MET A 51 5.14 -23.70 -11.01
N THR A 52 5.41 -22.92 -12.06
CA THR A 52 6.60 -23.03 -12.91
C THR A 52 7.19 -21.63 -13.13
N PRO A 53 8.48 -21.50 -13.50
CA PRO A 53 9.08 -20.20 -13.77
C PRO A 53 8.30 -19.37 -14.81
N ALA A 54 7.81 -20.01 -15.88
CA ALA A 54 7.02 -19.34 -16.90
C ALA A 54 5.67 -18.79 -16.36
N LYS A 55 4.95 -19.59 -15.57
CA LYS A 55 3.70 -19.15 -14.94
C LYS A 55 3.92 -18.01 -13.95
N LEU A 56 5.00 -18.09 -13.16
CA LEU A 56 5.37 -17.06 -12.19
C LEU A 56 5.62 -15.72 -12.88
N THR A 57 6.37 -15.71 -13.98
CA THR A 57 6.63 -14.50 -14.77
C THR A 57 5.34 -13.87 -15.28
N VAL A 58 4.40 -14.67 -15.77
CA VAL A 58 3.09 -14.16 -16.25
C VAL A 58 2.28 -13.56 -15.11
N ILE A 59 2.20 -14.24 -13.96
CA ILE A 59 1.45 -13.74 -12.79
C ILE A 59 2.04 -12.42 -12.29
N MET A 60 3.36 -12.34 -12.16
CA MET A 60 4.04 -11.11 -11.73
C MET A 60 3.88 -9.98 -12.76
N GLY A 61 3.94 -10.29 -14.06
CA GLY A 61 3.70 -9.32 -15.12
C GLY A 61 2.31 -8.69 -15.03
N ILE A 62 1.27 -9.51 -14.84
CA ILE A 62 -0.12 -9.04 -14.65
C ILE A 62 -0.25 -8.23 -13.36
N PHE A 63 0.36 -8.69 -12.26
CA PHE A 63 0.35 -7.99 -10.98
C PHE A 63 0.87 -6.56 -11.11
N TRP A 64 2.05 -6.38 -11.72
CA TRP A 64 2.65 -5.05 -11.91
C TRP A 64 1.86 -4.19 -12.89
N ALA A 65 1.41 -4.76 -14.01
CA ALA A 65 0.62 -4.03 -15.00
C ALA A 65 -0.67 -3.46 -14.38
N LEU A 66 -1.42 -4.28 -13.64
CA LEU A 66 -2.63 -3.83 -12.95
C LEU A 66 -2.33 -2.82 -11.85
N SER A 67 -1.25 -3.04 -11.09
CA SER A 67 -0.83 -2.11 -10.04
C SER A 67 -0.57 -0.71 -10.60
N TYR A 68 0.18 -0.61 -11.71
CA TYR A 68 0.48 0.67 -12.34
C TYR A 68 -0.76 1.36 -12.92
N ILE A 69 -1.71 0.61 -13.49
CA ILE A 69 -2.97 1.18 -13.99
C ILE A 69 -3.76 1.78 -12.84
N ILE A 70 -3.93 1.03 -11.75
CA ILE A 70 -4.67 1.48 -10.57
C ILE A 70 -3.96 2.68 -9.93
N GLU A 71 -2.64 2.62 -9.78
CA GLU A 71 -1.81 3.70 -9.24
C GLU A 71 -1.93 4.98 -10.08
N THR A 72 -1.89 4.86 -11.40
CA THR A 72 -2.05 6.00 -12.31
C THR A 72 -3.40 6.67 -12.11
N ILE A 73 -4.48 5.89 -12.05
CA ILE A 73 -5.83 6.41 -11.83
C ILE A 73 -5.94 7.06 -10.45
N ALA A 74 -5.40 6.42 -9.42
CA ALA A 74 -5.42 6.92 -8.04
C ALA A 74 -4.73 8.28 -7.93
N TYR A 75 -3.50 8.42 -8.43
CA TYR A 75 -2.78 9.67 -8.38
C TYR A 75 -3.38 10.75 -9.27
N PHE A 76 -3.96 10.38 -10.41
CA PHE A 76 -4.70 11.32 -11.24
C PHE A 76 -5.89 11.92 -10.48
N ILE A 77 -6.69 11.09 -9.80
CA ILE A 77 -7.81 11.56 -8.98
C ILE A 77 -7.33 12.44 -7.83
N ILE A 78 -6.25 12.04 -7.12
CA ILE A 78 -5.68 12.85 -6.05
C ILE A 78 -5.22 14.21 -6.58
N GLY A 79 -4.54 14.24 -7.73
CA GLY A 79 -4.09 15.47 -8.38
C GLY A 79 -5.27 16.41 -8.70
N LEU A 80 -6.33 15.88 -9.33
CA LEU A 80 -7.54 16.66 -9.59
C LEU A 80 -8.14 17.26 -8.31
N ILE A 81 -8.22 16.49 -7.23
CA ILE A 81 -8.77 16.99 -5.96
C ILE A 81 -7.87 18.06 -5.35
N ILE A 82 -6.55 17.94 -5.46
CA ILE A 82 -5.61 18.98 -5.03
C ILE A 82 -5.87 20.28 -5.82
N ASP A 83 -6.03 20.17 -7.14
CA ASP A 83 -6.24 21.34 -8.01
C ASP A 83 -7.55 22.07 -7.70
N TYR A 84 -8.64 21.35 -7.40
CA TYR A 84 -9.95 21.95 -7.12
C TYR A 84 -10.20 22.33 -5.66
N SER A 85 -9.70 21.53 -4.71
CA SER A 85 -10.07 21.60 -3.29
C SER A 85 -8.89 21.86 -2.35
N GLY A 86 -7.68 22.00 -2.91
CA GLY A 86 -6.46 22.29 -2.16
C GLY A 86 -5.76 21.05 -1.61
N TYR A 87 -4.51 21.28 -1.18
CA TYR A 87 -3.56 20.22 -0.83
C TYR A 87 -4.03 19.32 0.32
N THR A 88 -4.61 19.90 1.38
CA THR A 88 -5.11 19.15 2.55
C THR A 88 -6.16 18.11 2.17
N MET A 89 -7.08 18.46 1.26
CA MET A 89 -8.14 17.55 0.84
C MET A 89 -7.57 16.37 0.03
N GLY A 90 -6.61 16.64 -0.85
CA GLY A 90 -5.90 15.60 -1.60
C GLY A 90 -5.10 14.64 -0.71
N LEU A 91 -4.40 15.18 0.30
CA LEU A 91 -3.68 14.36 1.27
C LEU A 91 -4.62 13.47 2.10
N ASN A 92 -5.77 14.01 2.50
CA ASN A 92 -6.79 13.22 3.20
C ASN A 92 -7.35 12.10 2.34
N LEU A 93 -7.54 12.34 1.04
CA LEU A 93 -7.94 11.28 0.11
C LEU A 93 -6.86 10.20 0.01
N ALA A 94 -5.58 10.58 -0.12
CA ALA A 94 -4.48 9.62 -0.12
C ALA A 94 -4.43 8.77 1.17
N LEU A 95 -4.66 9.41 2.32
CA LEU A 95 -4.75 8.73 3.62
C LEU A 95 -5.91 7.73 3.66
N ILE A 96 -7.09 8.10 3.17
CA ILE A 96 -8.25 7.20 3.08
C ILE A 96 -7.94 6.03 2.15
N MET A 97 -7.32 6.29 0.99
CA MET A 97 -6.93 5.23 0.05
C MET A 97 -5.91 4.26 0.66
N SER A 98 -5.06 4.69 1.60
CA SER A 98 -4.13 3.78 2.31
C SER A 98 -4.83 2.66 3.08
N ILE A 99 -6.10 2.85 3.50
CA ILE A 99 -6.90 1.86 4.21
C ILE A 99 -7.14 0.61 3.35
N THR A 100 -7.11 0.75 2.02
CA THR A 100 -7.22 -0.38 1.09
C THR A 100 -6.15 -1.44 1.34
N PHE A 101 -4.96 -1.06 1.81
CA PHE A 101 -3.92 -2.01 2.17
C PHE A 101 -4.30 -2.82 3.42
N PHE A 102 -4.90 -2.16 4.41
CA PHE A 102 -5.41 -2.83 5.61
C PHE A 102 -6.54 -3.80 5.26
N ILE A 103 -7.55 -3.35 4.49
CA ILE A 103 -8.68 -4.18 4.06
C ILE A 103 -8.21 -5.33 3.17
N GLY A 104 -7.36 -5.04 2.18
CA GLY A 104 -6.80 -6.04 1.27
C GLY A 104 -6.02 -7.14 2.00
N SER A 105 -5.40 -6.83 3.13
CA SER A 105 -4.71 -7.83 3.95
C SER A 105 -5.62 -8.89 4.59
N PHE A 106 -6.95 -8.71 4.58
CA PHE A 106 -7.92 -9.74 4.95
C PHE A 106 -8.33 -10.64 3.77
N LEU A 107 -8.21 -10.13 2.54
CA LEU A 107 -8.55 -10.87 1.32
C LEU A 107 -7.42 -11.81 0.88
N LEU A 108 -6.20 -11.57 1.35
CA LEU A 108 -5.04 -12.40 1.03
C LEU A 108 -5.12 -13.74 1.79
N PRO A 109 -4.99 -14.88 1.08
CA PRO A 109 -4.94 -16.18 1.73
C PRO A 109 -3.68 -16.29 2.59
N GLU A 110 -3.81 -16.79 3.82
CA GLU A 110 -2.66 -17.23 4.60
C GLU A 110 -2.15 -18.52 3.95
N THR A 111 -1.06 -18.43 3.19
CA THR A 111 -0.46 -19.57 2.50
C THR A 111 0.31 -20.51 3.44
N GLY A 112 0.43 -20.15 4.72
CA GLY A 112 0.88 -21.04 5.79
C GLY A 112 -0.25 -21.94 6.27
N LYS A 113 -0.12 -23.26 6.11
CA LYS A 113 -0.89 -24.22 6.92
C LYS A 113 -0.67 -23.87 8.39
N LYS A 114 -1.74 -23.75 9.17
CA LYS A 114 -1.65 -23.69 10.64
C LYS A 114 -0.91 -24.89 11.19
#